data_AF-A0A2R8BPP2-F1
#
_entry.id   AF-A0A2R8BPP2-F1
#
_cell.length_a   1.000
_cell.length_b   1.000
_cell.length_c   1.000
_cell.angle_alpha   90.00
_cell.angle_beta   90.00
_cell.angle_gamma   90.00
#
_symmetry.space_group_name_H-M   'P 1'
#
loop_
_entity.id
_entity.type
_entity.pdbx_description
1 polymer ?
#
loop_
_entity_poly.entity_id
_entity_poly.type
_entity_poly.pdbx_seq_one_letter_code
_entity_poly.pdbx_strand_id
1 'polypeptide(L)'
;MLSAFDPATIIVFAALAILSVMAVTVTFFKVIQFRRMGVGKNKTAEAIIDSWLNGRPEEAMRAASERETVLARVLQAVLSGLRARPSDFSYAEELGRQTALVELSAMSTRMRLLEAVVQAAPMLGLLGTVIGMIDAFGTLASAQGAVDPALLAGGIWTALTTTAVGLAVALVAFFIANIFESRIEGERQSIETLISAAIHGRVDTSAPR
;
A
#
# COMPACT_ATOMS: atom_id res chain seq x y z
N MET A 1 -7.39 28.31 -21.96
CA MET A 1 -7.61 27.74 -20.61
C MET A 1 -6.34 27.79 -19.74
N LEU A 2 -5.14 27.48 -20.26
CA LEU A 2 -3.88 27.60 -19.49
C LEU A 2 -3.35 29.04 -19.30
N SER A 3 -3.85 30.02 -20.07
CA SER A 3 -3.45 31.42 -20.02
C SER A 3 -4.17 32.26 -18.95
N ALA A 4 -5.02 31.64 -18.12
CA ALA A 4 -5.81 32.31 -17.08
C ALA A 4 -5.24 32.13 -15.67
N PHE A 5 -4.12 31.42 -15.53
CA PHE A 5 -3.51 31.10 -14.24
C PHE A 5 -2.13 31.73 -14.14
N ASP A 6 -1.81 32.26 -12.96
CA ASP A 6 -0.46 32.73 -12.63
C ASP A 6 0.55 31.58 -12.79
N PRO A 7 1.77 31.83 -13.31
CA PRO A 7 2.85 30.84 -13.38
C PRO A 7 3.04 30.01 -12.09
N ALA A 8 2.89 30.62 -10.92
CA ALA A 8 3.04 29.93 -9.64
C ALA A 8 1.93 28.88 -9.41
N THR A 9 0.70 29.17 -9.81
CA THR A 9 -0.41 28.22 -9.73
C THR A 9 -0.22 27.05 -10.70
N ILE A 10 0.31 27.31 -11.89
CA ILE A 10 0.60 26.25 -12.88
C ILE A 10 1.60 25.24 -12.32
N ILE A 11 2.61 25.71 -11.58
CA ILE A 11 3.59 24.84 -10.91
C ILE A 11 2.91 23.92 -9.89
N VAL A 12 1.97 24.45 -9.09
CA VAL A 12 1.23 23.66 -8.09
C VAL A 12 0.39 22.59 -8.77
N PHE A 13 -0.38 22.93 -9.82
CA PHE A 13 -1.16 21.95 -10.57
C PHE A 13 -0.28 20.90 -11.25
N ALA A 14 0.87 21.29 -11.80
CA ALA A 14 1.83 20.36 -12.38
C ALA A 14 2.39 19.39 -11.33
N ALA A 15 2.74 19.88 -10.13
CA ALA A 15 3.20 19.04 -9.03
C ALA A 15 2.11 18.06 -8.57
N LEU A 16 0.85 18.53 -8.43
CA LEU A 16 -0.30 17.67 -8.10
C LEU A 16 -0.54 16.60 -9.18
N ALA A 17 -0.40 16.96 -10.46
CA ALA A 17 -0.51 16.01 -11.56
C ALA A 17 0.58 14.94 -11.50
N ILE A 18 1.83 15.31 -11.19
CA ILE A 18 2.93 14.37 -10.99
C ILE A 18 2.62 13.40 -9.84
N LEU A 19 2.15 13.90 -8.70
CA LEU A 19 1.76 13.04 -7.56
C LEU A 19 0.61 12.11 -7.93
N SER A 20 -0.37 12.58 -8.69
CA SER A 20 -1.49 11.76 -9.18
C SER A 20 -1.01 10.63 -10.09
N VAL A 21 -0.17 10.93 -11.07
CA VAL A 21 0.44 9.93 -11.98
C VAL A 21 1.29 8.93 -11.19
N MET A 22 2.06 9.40 -10.20
CA MET A 22 2.85 8.54 -9.33
C MET A 22 1.95 7.57 -8.54
N ALA A 23 0.87 8.05 -7.93
CA ALA A 23 -0.08 7.21 -7.20
C ALA A 23 -0.71 6.15 -8.10
N VAL A 24 -1.18 6.52 -9.29
CA VAL A 24 -1.76 5.57 -10.27
C VAL A 24 -0.72 4.53 -10.69
N THR A 25 0.51 4.95 -10.98
CA THR A 25 1.60 4.06 -11.39
C THR A 25 1.94 3.05 -10.30
N VAL A 26 2.09 3.50 -9.05
CA VAL A 26 2.33 2.62 -7.89
C VAL A 26 1.17 1.67 -7.67
N THR A 27 -0.07 2.13 -7.82
CA THR A 27 -1.27 1.31 -7.71
C THR A 27 -1.27 0.17 -8.71
N PHE A 28 -1.02 0.48 -9.99
CA PHE A 28 -0.98 -0.54 -11.04
C PHE A 28 0.15 -1.55 -10.80
N PHE A 29 1.34 -1.07 -10.43
CA PHE A 29 2.46 -1.92 -10.08
C PHE A 29 2.10 -2.87 -8.92
N LYS A 30 1.44 -2.35 -7.87
CA LYS A 30 1.02 -3.13 -6.70
C LYS A 30 -0.01 -4.19 -7.03
N VAL A 31 -1.02 -3.86 -7.84
CA VAL A 31 -2.03 -4.83 -8.29
C VAL A 31 -1.37 -5.99 -9.03
N ILE A 32 -0.45 -5.70 -9.95
CA ILE A 32 0.29 -6.74 -10.69
C ILE A 32 1.20 -7.54 -9.77
N GLN A 33 1.93 -6.87 -8.88
CA GLN A 33 2.83 -7.49 -7.91
C GLN A 33 2.07 -8.49 -7.03
N PHE A 34 0.98 -8.07 -6.39
CA PHE A 34 0.21 -8.91 -5.47
C PHE A 34 -0.43 -10.10 -6.19
N ARG A 35 -0.93 -9.88 -7.42
CA ARG A 35 -1.43 -10.97 -8.26
C ARG A 35 -0.35 -11.99 -8.61
N ARG A 36 0.86 -11.53 -8.96
CA ARG A 36 2.01 -12.41 -9.27
C ARG A 36 2.51 -13.16 -8.03
N MET A 37 2.48 -12.54 -6.86
CA MET A 37 2.89 -13.16 -5.60
C MET A 37 1.84 -14.10 -5.01
N GLY A 38 0.65 -14.18 -5.61
CA GLY A 38 -0.43 -15.05 -5.14
C GLY A 38 -1.05 -14.60 -3.81
N VAL A 39 -0.98 -13.30 -3.50
CA VAL A 39 -1.52 -12.71 -2.26
C VAL A 39 -3.03 -12.92 -2.20
N GLY A 40 -3.51 -13.46 -1.09
CA GLY A 40 -4.89 -13.79 -0.77
C GLY A 40 -5.32 -15.20 -1.20
N LYS A 41 -4.40 -16.03 -1.72
CA LYS A 41 -4.72 -17.41 -2.14
C LYS A 41 -4.50 -18.42 -1.00
N ASN A 42 -5.31 -18.31 0.04
CA ASN A 42 -5.18 -19.14 1.25
C ASN A 42 -5.43 -20.63 1.00
N LYS A 43 -6.30 -20.98 0.03
CA LYS A 43 -6.66 -22.38 -0.28
C LYS A 43 -5.46 -23.28 -0.58
N THR A 44 -4.46 -22.76 -1.30
CA THR A 44 -3.25 -23.53 -1.62
C THR A 44 -2.46 -23.84 -0.35
N ALA A 45 -2.35 -22.87 0.55
CA ALA A 45 -1.65 -23.04 1.82
C ALA A 45 -2.42 -23.96 2.78
N GLU A 46 -3.74 -23.85 2.80
CA GLU A 46 -4.63 -24.76 3.52
C GLU A 46 -4.48 -26.21 3.03
N ALA A 47 -4.42 -26.43 1.72
CA ALA A 47 -4.18 -27.78 1.19
C ALA A 47 -2.80 -28.34 1.58
N ILE A 48 -1.76 -27.50 1.57
CA ILE A 48 -0.40 -27.89 2.00
C ILE A 48 -0.42 -28.30 3.48
N ILE A 49 -1.00 -27.47 4.35
CA ILE A 49 -1.03 -27.74 5.79
C ILE A 49 -1.89 -28.96 6.13
N ASP A 50 -3.01 -29.15 5.42
CA ASP A 50 -3.87 -30.32 5.60
C ASP A 50 -3.14 -31.61 5.22
N SER A 51 -2.41 -31.63 4.11
CA SER A 51 -1.61 -32.79 3.72
C SER A 51 -0.49 -33.06 4.74
N TRP A 52 0.13 -32.02 5.29
CA TRP A 52 1.15 -32.15 6.34
C TRP A 52 0.59 -32.77 7.62
N LEU A 53 -0.51 -32.22 8.13
CA LEU A 53 -1.15 -32.67 9.38
C LEU A 53 -1.78 -34.06 9.27
N ASN A 54 -2.20 -34.48 8.08
CA ASN A 54 -2.71 -35.83 7.83
C ASN A 54 -1.59 -36.87 7.61
N GLY A 55 -0.33 -36.55 7.93
CA GLY A 55 0.78 -37.50 7.84
C GLY A 55 1.22 -37.80 6.40
N ARG A 56 0.97 -36.90 5.43
CA ARG A 56 1.41 -37.02 4.03
C ARG A 56 2.51 -35.99 3.71
N PRO A 57 3.71 -36.09 4.32
CA PRO A 57 4.73 -35.06 4.24
C PRO A 57 5.31 -34.87 2.83
N GLU A 58 5.41 -35.93 2.03
CA GLU A 58 5.95 -35.82 0.66
C GLU A 58 4.97 -35.08 -0.27
N GLU A 59 3.67 -35.25 -0.08
CA GLU A 59 2.64 -34.51 -0.83
C GLU A 59 2.65 -33.03 -0.47
N ALA A 60 2.68 -32.72 0.84
CA ALA A 60 2.78 -31.35 1.34
C ALA A 60 4.05 -30.64 0.83
N MET A 61 5.20 -31.33 0.86
CA MET A 61 6.48 -30.78 0.38
C MET A 61 6.44 -30.52 -1.13
N ARG A 62 5.87 -31.43 -1.93
CA ARG A 62 5.74 -31.24 -3.37
C ARG A 62 4.86 -30.04 -3.69
N ALA A 63 3.68 -29.93 -3.07
CA ALA A 63 2.80 -28.79 -3.26
C ALA A 63 3.45 -27.46 -2.83
N ALA A 64 4.20 -27.45 -1.72
CA ALA A 64 4.93 -26.26 -1.27
C ALA A 64 6.10 -25.89 -2.20
N SER A 65 6.72 -26.86 -2.88
CA SER A 65 7.85 -26.65 -3.78
C SER A 65 7.50 -25.89 -5.07
N GLU A 66 6.22 -25.84 -5.44
CA GLU A 66 5.73 -25.06 -6.59
C GLU A 66 5.79 -23.55 -6.33
N ARG A 67 5.87 -23.12 -5.06
CA ARG A 67 6.13 -21.74 -4.63
C ARG A 67 5.18 -20.69 -5.22
N GLU A 68 3.97 -21.10 -5.57
CA GLU A 68 2.99 -20.26 -6.28
C GLU A 68 2.50 -19.04 -5.47
N THR A 69 2.50 -19.14 -4.13
CA THR A 69 1.99 -18.12 -3.22
C THR A 69 3.02 -17.78 -2.14
N VAL A 70 2.89 -16.60 -1.54
CA VAL A 70 3.68 -16.18 -0.36
C VAL A 70 3.61 -17.25 0.73
N LEU A 71 2.39 -17.66 1.09
CA LEU A 71 2.16 -18.67 2.12
C LEU A 71 2.81 -20.03 1.77
N ALA A 72 2.76 -20.46 0.51
CA ALA A 72 3.41 -21.70 0.08
C ALA A 72 4.93 -21.62 0.19
N ARG A 73 5.54 -20.48 -0.14
CA ARG A 73 7.00 -20.25 0.03
C ARG A 73 7.42 -20.32 1.49
N VAL A 74 6.65 -19.71 2.39
CA VAL A 74 6.92 -19.77 3.83
C VAL A 74 6.72 -21.18 4.38
N LEU A 75 5.62 -21.86 4.02
CA LEU A 75 5.38 -23.24 4.40
C LEU A 75 6.49 -24.16 3.91
N GLN A 76 6.96 -24.01 2.67
CA GLN A 76 8.08 -24.79 2.16
C GLN A 76 9.33 -24.62 3.05
N ALA A 77 9.63 -23.39 3.46
CA ALA A 77 10.75 -23.10 4.35
C ALA A 77 10.59 -23.82 5.70
N VAL A 78 9.44 -23.69 6.37
CA VAL A 78 9.14 -24.37 7.65
C VAL A 78 9.23 -25.88 7.51
N LEU A 79 8.53 -26.46 6.53
CA LEU A 79 8.48 -27.91 6.32
C LEU A 79 9.87 -28.47 5.99
N SER A 80 10.68 -27.74 5.21
CA SER A 80 12.06 -28.14 4.92
C SER A 80 12.95 -28.12 6.18
N GLY A 81 12.75 -27.14 7.06
CA GLY A 81 13.40 -27.06 8.36
C GLY A 81 13.04 -28.25 9.26
N LEU A 82 11.74 -28.57 9.36
CA LEU A 82 11.25 -29.72 10.12
C LEU A 82 11.80 -31.04 9.57
N ARG A 83 11.93 -31.19 8.25
CA ARG A 83 12.52 -32.39 7.65
C ARG A 83 14.02 -32.48 7.90
N ALA A 84 14.74 -31.36 7.87
CA ALA A 84 16.18 -31.31 8.12
C ALA A 84 16.54 -31.56 9.59
N ARG A 85 15.72 -31.06 10.52
CA ARG A 85 15.91 -31.21 11.97
C ARG A 85 14.57 -31.47 12.69
N PRO A 86 14.07 -32.72 12.70
CA PRO A 86 12.73 -33.05 13.23
C PRO A 86 12.50 -32.72 14.70
N SER A 87 13.56 -32.63 15.50
CA SER A 87 13.50 -32.34 16.94
C SER A 87 13.78 -30.86 17.28
N ASP A 88 14.05 -30.02 16.29
CA ASP A 88 14.43 -28.61 16.48
C ASP A 88 13.38 -27.70 15.83
N PHE A 89 12.25 -27.52 16.51
CA PHE A 89 11.15 -26.68 16.04
C PHE A 89 11.56 -25.22 15.89
N SER A 90 12.42 -24.73 16.78
CA SER A 90 12.95 -23.36 16.73
C SER A 90 13.71 -23.09 15.43
N TYR A 91 14.46 -24.07 14.92
CA TYR A 91 15.14 -23.94 13.63
C TYR A 91 14.14 -23.79 12.46
N ALA A 92 13.08 -24.59 12.43
CA ALA A 92 12.06 -24.52 11.38
C ALA A 92 11.26 -23.21 11.45
N GLU A 93 10.91 -22.77 12.66
CA GLU A 93 10.23 -21.50 12.92
C GLU A 93 11.07 -20.32 12.44
N GLU A 94 12.36 -20.28 12.80
CA GLU A 94 13.25 -19.19 12.38
C GLU A 94 13.44 -19.15 10.86
N LEU A 95 13.54 -20.32 10.20
CA LEU A 95 13.62 -20.39 8.74
C LEU A 95 12.34 -19.88 8.06
N GLY A 96 11.17 -20.24 8.62
CA GLY A 96 9.87 -19.70 8.21
C GLY A 96 9.79 -18.19 8.39
N ARG A 97 10.19 -17.68 9.55
CA ARG A 97 10.18 -16.25 9.89
C ARG A 97 11.12 -15.44 9.01
N GLN A 98 12.32 -15.93 8.72
CA GLN A 98 13.25 -15.29 7.79
C GLN A 98 12.65 -15.19 6.38
N THR A 99 12.04 -16.26 5.91
CA THR A 99 11.35 -16.27 4.61
C THR A 99 10.17 -15.29 4.61
N ALA A 100 9.37 -15.28 5.68
CA ALA A 100 8.26 -14.34 5.86
C ALA A 100 8.72 -12.87 5.81
N LEU A 101 9.84 -12.54 6.47
CA LEU A 101 10.40 -11.18 6.44
C LEU A 101 10.78 -10.73 5.02
N VAL A 102 11.37 -11.62 4.22
CA VAL A 102 11.72 -11.33 2.82
C VAL A 102 10.45 -11.09 1.99
N GLU A 103 9.45 -11.96 2.12
CA GLU A 103 8.19 -11.84 1.37
C GLU A 103 7.39 -10.60 1.76
N LEU A 104 7.24 -10.33 3.07
CA LEU A 104 6.55 -9.15 3.57
C LEU A 104 7.28 -7.86 3.18
N SER A 105 8.62 -7.85 3.20
CA SER A 105 9.41 -6.72 2.72
C SER A 105 9.18 -6.45 1.22
N ALA A 106 9.14 -7.52 0.41
CA ALA A 106 8.80 -7.42 -1.00
C ALA A 106 7.37 -6.88 -1.20
N MET A 107 6.41 -7.32 -0.39
CA MET A 107 5.04 -6.81 -0.40
C MET A 107 4.92 -5.35 0.04
N SER A 108 5.77 -4.87 0.96
CA SER A 108 5.76 -3.47 1.44
C SER A 108 6.52 -2.51 0.52
N THR A 109 7.30 -3.02 -0.43
CA THR A 109 8.12 -2.21 -1.34
C THR A 109 7.27 -1.17 -2.08
N ARG A 110 7.69 0.11 -2.12
CA ARG A 110 6.96 1.24 -2.75
C ARG A 110 5.67 1.69 -2.05
N MET A 111 5.26 1.10 -0.92
CA MET A 111 4.10 1.61 -0.18
C MET A 111 4.34 3.02 0.37
N ARG A 112 5.56 3.28 0.84
CA ARG A 112 6.03 4.61 1.23
C ARG A 112 5.81 5.70 0.19
N LEU A 113 5.87 5.39 -1.11
CA LEU A 113 5.59 6.39 -2.15
C LEU A 113 4.12 6.77 -2.19
N LEU A 114 3.23 5.81 -1.98
CA LEU A 114 1.79 6.06 -1.94
C LEU A 114 1.42 6.85 -0.67
N GLU A 115 1.99 6.48 0.48
CA GLU A 115 1.87 7.24 1.72
C GLU A 115 2.39 8.68 1.58
N ALA A 116 3.50 8.88 0.86
CA ALA A 116 4.03 10.20 0.57
C ALA A 116 3.04 11.04 -0.27
N VAL A 117 2.33 10.44 -1.25
CA VAL A 117 1.28 11.16 -1.99
C VAL A 117 0.14 11.59 -1.06
N VAL A 118 -0.31 10.70 -0.17
CA VAL A 118 -1.38 10.98 0.79
C VAL A 118 -1.05 12.21 1.65
N GLN A 119 0.21 12.34 2.08
CA GLN A 119 0.65 13.44 2.93
C GLN A 119 1.00 14.71 2.12
N ALA A 120 1.67 14.57 0.97
CA ALA A 120 2.18 15.70 0.20
C ALA A 120 1.09 16.41 -0.63
N ALA A 121 0.12 15.69 -1.19
CA ALA A 121 -0.89 16.30 -2.05
C ALA A 121 -1.77 17.36 -1.36
N PRO A 122 -2.26 17.16 -0.11
CA PRO A 122 -2.98 18.20 0.63
C PRO A 122 -2.10 19.41 0.96
N MET A 123 -0.84 19.16 1.34
CA MET A 123 0.11 20.24 1.66
C MET A 123 0.42 21.10 0.43
N LEU A 124 0.56 20.49 -0.75
CA LEU A 124 0.70 21.23 -2.01
C LEU A 124 -0.58 22.01 -2.36
N GLY A 125 -1.76 21.44 -2.12
CA GLY A 125 -3.02 22.14 -2.30
C GLY A 125 -3.15 23.36 -1.38
N LEU A 126 -2.74 23.23 -0.12
CA LEU A 126 -2.67 24.33 0.85
C LEU A 126 -1.62 25.38 0.45
N LEU A 127 -0.47 24.95 -0.07
CA LEU A 127 0.51 25.89 -0.62
C LEU A 127 -0.09 26.70 -1.77
N GLY A 128 -0.87 26.05 -2.64
CA GLY A 128 -1.60 26.70 -3.72
C GLY A 128 -2.60 27.76 -3.24
N THR A 129 -3.30 27.52 -2.13
CA THR A 129 -4.18 28.56 -1.56
C THR A 129 -3.40 29.73 -1.02
N VAL A 130 -2.29 29.49 -0.31
CA VAL A 130 -1.44 30.57 0.21
C VAL A 130 -0.91 31.43 -0.93
N ILE A 131 -0.40 30.81 -2.00
CA ILE A 131 0.10 31.53 -3.19
C ILE A 131 -1.03 32.34 -3.85
N GLY A 132 -2.19 31.71 -4.10
CA GLY A 132 -3.30 32.41 -4.76
C GLY A 132 -3.87 33.57 -3.93
N MET A 133 -3.87 33.45 -2.60
CA MET A 133 -4.28 34.53 -1.70
C MET A 133 -3.24 35.66 -1.65
N ILE A 134 -1.94 35.34 -1.69
CA ILE A 134 -0.87 36.35 -1.78
C ILE A 134 -1.01 37.16 -3.06
N ASP A 135 -1.26 36.49 -4.20
CA ASP A 135 -1.45 37.16 -5.48
C ASP A 135 -2.72 38.02 -5.50
N ALA A 136 -3.85 37.46 -5.07
CA ALA A 136 -5.12 38.17 -5.01
C ALA A 136 -5.04 39.44 -4.13
N PHE A 137 -4.42 39.37 -2.95
CA PHE A 137 -4.22 40.56 -2.12
C PHE A 137 -3.09 41.48 -2.60
N GLY A 138 -2.08 40.95 -3.29
CA GLY A 138 -1.02 41.74 -3.93
C GLY A 138 -1.57 42.66 -5.03
N THR A 139 -2.47 42.15 -5.87
CA THR A 139 -3.18 42.97 -6.88
C THR A 139 -4.05 44.05 -6.22
N LEU A 140 -4.71 43.73 -5.10
CA LEU A 140 -5.48 44.71 -4.33
C LEU A 140 -4.60 45.84 -3.78
N ALA A 141 -3.44 45.50 -3.23
CA ALA A 141 -2.51 46.48 -2.62
C ALA A 141 -1.84 47.39 -3.66
N SER A 142 -1.67 46.92 -4.90
CA SER A 142 -1.05 47.68 -5.99
C SER A 142 -2.05 48.49 -6.84
N ALA A 143 -3.35 48.23 -6.69
CA ALA A 143 -4.39 48.97 -7.39
C ALA A 143 -4.51 50.42 -6.87
N GLN A 144 -4.32 51.40 -7.76
CA GLN A 144 -4.65 52.79 -7.48
C GLN A 144 -6.11 53.06 -7.90
N GLY A 145 -7.05 52.96 -6.96
CA GLY A 145 -8.46 53.29 -7.21
C GLY A 145 -9.46 52.20 -6.78
N ALA A 146 -10.67 52.25 -7.33
CA ALA A 146 -11.70 51.24 -7.05
C ALA A 146 -11.28 49.88 -7.62
N VAL A 147 -11.27 48.86 -6.78
CA VAL A 147 -10.85 47.51 -7.15
C VAL A 147 -12.04 46.75 -7.68
N ASP A 148 -11.86 46.06 -8.81
CA ASP A 148 -12.87 45.17 -9.38
C ASP A 148 -13.01 43.90 -8.50
N PRO A 149 -14.16 43.69 -7.84
CA PRO A 149 -14.39 42.49 -7.03
C PRO A 149 -14.28 41.18 -7.83
N ALA A 150 -14.47 41.23 -9.16
CA ALA A 150 -14.36 40.05 -10.02
C ALA A 150 -12.91 39.51 -10.09
N LEU A 151 -11.90 40.40 -10.07
CA LEU A 151 -10.49 40.00 -10.07
C LEU A 151 -10.11 39.27 -8.78
N LEU A 152 -10.53 39.82 -7.63
CA LEU A 152 -10.31 39.21 -6.33
C LEU A 152 -10.97 37.82 -6.24
N ALA A 153 -12.21 37.70 -6.73
CA ALA A 153 -12.94 36.44 -6.77
C ALA A 153 -12.23 35.37 -7.63
N GLY A 154 -11.59 35.77 -8.73
CA GLY A 154 -10.81 34.86 -9.59
C GLY A 154 -9.59 34.25 -8.88
N GLY A 155 -8.83 35.07 -8.14
CA GLY A 155 -7.69 34.59 -7.35
C GLY A 155 -8.09 33.63 -6.23
N ILE A 156 -9.16 33.97 -5.51
CA ILE A 156 -9.73 33.10 -4.45
C ILE A 156 -10.26 31.79 -5.03
N TRP A 157 -10.97 31.83 -6.16
CA TRP A 157 -11.44 30.63 -6.85
C TRP A 157 -10.29 29.69 -7.21
N THR A 158 -9.22 30.26 -7.77
CA THR A 158 -8.01 29.52 -8.14
C THR A 158 -7.35 28.88 -6.91
N ALA A 159 -7.17 29.64 -5.84
CA ALA A 159 -6.67 29.16 -4.57
C ALA A 159 -7.49 27.96 -4.07
N LEU A 160 -8.81 28.12 -3.90
CA LEU A 160 -9.68 27.06 -3.38
C LEU A 160 -9.67 25.81 -4.28
N THR A 161 -9.59 25.99 -5.60
CA THR A 161 -9.52 24.88 -6.55
C THR A 161 -8.26 24.04 -6.36
N THR A 162 -7.09 24.66 -6.13
CA THR A 162 -5.84 23.91 -5.87
C THR A 162 -5.93 23.04 -4.62
N THR A 163 -6.54 23.54 -3.54
CA THR A 163 -6.78 22.73 -2.32
C THR A 163 -7.75 21.59 -2.58
N ALA A 164 -8.87 21.86 -3.26
CA ALA A 164 -9.85 20.83 -3.58
C ALA A 164 -9.22 19.68 -4.39
N VAL A 165 -8.40 20.01 -5.39
CA VAL A 165 -7.68 19.00 -6.19
C VAL A 165 -6.65 18.24 -5.35
N GLY A 166 -5.87 18.93 -4.52
CA GLY A 166 -4.89 18.29 -3.63
C GLY A 166 -5.53 17.29 -2.66
N LEU A 167 -6.67 17.67 -2.06
CA LEU A 167 -7.45 16.79 -1.19
C LEU A 167 -8.05 15.61 -1.94
N ALA A 168 -8.57 15.81 -3.15
CA ALA A 168 -9.14 14.73 -3.95
C ALA A 168 -8.09 13.67 -4.30
N VAL A 169 -6.89 14.09 -4.73
CA VAL A 169 -5.78 13.16 -5.02
C VAL A 169 -5.36 12.39 -3.78
N ALA A 170 -5.23 13.09 -2.65
CA ALA A 170 -4.84 12.48 -1.37
C ALA A 170 -5.86 11.44 -0.89
N LEU A 171 -7.16 11.76 -0.98
CA LEU A 171 -8.23 10.89 -0.54
C LEU A 171 -8.26 9.58 -1.33
N VAL A 172 -8.11 9.65 -2.66
CA VAL A 172 -8.04 8.46 -3.51
C VAL A 172 -6.81 7.63 -3.16
N ALA A 173 -5.63 8.25 -3.04
CA ALA A 173 -4.40 7.56 -2.66
C ALA A 173 -4.52 6.90 -1.27
N PHE A 174 -5.21 7.53 -0.33
CA PHE A 174 -5.41 7.04 1.03
C PHE A 174 -6.20 5.73 1.04
N PHE A 175 -7.34 5.66 0.35
CA PHE A 175 -8.13 4.43 0.30
C PHE A 175 -7.35 3.29 -0.36
N ILE A 176 -6.61 3.59 -1.43
CA ILE A 176 -5.79 2.59 -2.11
C ILE A 176 -4.68 2.07 -1.18
N ALA A 177 -4.00 2.96 -0.45
CA ALA A 177 -2.95 2.59 0.50
C ALA A 177 -3.50 1.66 1.60
N ASN A 178 -4.63 2.03 2.20
CA ASN A 178 -5.28 1.22 3.23
C ASN A 178 -5.69 -0.16 2.73
N ILE A 179 -6.19 -0.27 1.48
CA ILE A 179 -6.54 -1.56 0.90
C ILE A 179 -5.30 -2.46 0.79
N PHE A 180 -4.17 -1.92 0.30
CA PHE A 180 -2.95 -2.71 0.17
C PHE A 180 -2.36 -3.06 1.54
N GLU A 181 -2.35 -2.14 2.49
CA GLU A 181 -1.88 -2.36 3.85
C GLU A 181 -2.71 -3.43 4.57
N SER A 182 -4.04 -3.35 4.47
CA SER A 182 -4.94 -4.39 5.01
C SER A 182 -4.65 -5.77 4.41
N ARG A 183 -4.32 -5.85 3.12
CA ARG A 183 -3.91 -7.12 2.49
C ARG A 183 -2.56 -7.63 2.98
N ILE A 184 -1.58 -6.74 3.19
CA ILE A 184 -0.27 -7.12 3.74
C ILE A 184 -0.45 -7.67 5.14
N GLU A 185 -1.27 -7.02 5.97
CA GLU A 185 -1.51 -7.45 7.34
C GLU A 185 -2.28 -8.78 7.42
N GLY A 186 -3.28 -8.97 6.56
CA GLY A 186 -3.98 -10.26 6.46
C GLY A 186 -3.07 -11.41 6.03
N GLU A 187 -2.13 -11.16 5.11
CA GLU A 187 -1.09 -12.14 4.76
C GLU A 187 -0.13 -12.41 5.92
N ARG A 188 0.34 -11.38 6.62
CA ARG A 188 1.18 -11.53 7.81
C ARG A 188 0.51 -12.44 8.84
N GLN A 189 -0.75 -12.19 9.17
CA GLN A 189 -1.49 -13.00 10.12
C GLN A 189 -1.65 -14.46 9.65
N SER A 190 -1.89 -14.66 8.35
CA SER A 190 -1.98 -15.98 7.74
C SER A 190 -0.65 -16.73 7.82
N ILE A 191 0.48 -16.05 7.60
CA ILE A 191 1.82 -16.60 7.77
C ILE A 191 2.02 -17.12 9.20
N GLU A 192 1.81 -16.27 10.22
CA GLU A 192 2.01 -16.64 11.63
C GLU A 192 1.13 -17.85 12.02
N THR A 193 -0.13 -17.83 11.59
CA THR A 193 -1.08 -18.93 11.84
C THR A 193 -0.59 -20.23 11.22
N LEU A 194 -0.08 -20.19 9.99
CA LEU A 194 0.39 -21.37 9.27
C LEU A 194 1.73 -21.91 9.79
N ILE A 195 2.65 -21.04 10.20
CA ILE A 195 3.90 -21.46 10.88
C ILE A 195 3.53 -22.20 12.16
N SER A 196 2.67 -21.61 12.99
CA SER A 196 2.20 -22.24 14.24
C SER A 196 1.50 -23.58 13.96
N ALA A 197 0.60 -23.61 12.97
CA ALA A 197 -0.11 -24.84 12.59
C ALA A 197 0.83 -25.96 12.10
N ALA A 198 1.90 -25.62 11.39
CA ALA A 198 2.84 -26.61 10.85
C ALA A 198 3.68 -27.29 11.94
N ILE A 199 4.00 -26.56 13.01
CA ILE A 199 4.86 -27.00 14.10
C ILE A 199 4.05 -27.62 15.23
N HIS A 200 2.95 -26.98 15.63
CA HIS A 200 2.19 -27.33 16.84
C HIS A 200 0.83 -27.99 16.54
N GLY A 201 0.44 -28.09 15.27
CA GLY A 201 -0.91 -28.48 14.88
C GLY A 201 -1.89 -27.32 14.90
N ARG A 202 -3.10 -27.53 14.38
CA ARG A 202 -4.14 -26.50 14.37
C ARG A 202 -4.67 -26.25 15.78
N VAL A 203 -4.72 -24.99 16.17
CA VAL A 203 -5.58 -24.55 17.28
C VAL A 203 -7.00 -24.48 16.72
N ASP A 204 -7.89 -25.37 17.17
CA ASP A 204 -9.31 -25.31 16.82
C ASP A 204 -9.90 -23.97 17.27
N THR A 205 -10.15 -23.09 16.31
CA THR A 205 -10.87 -21.82 16.54
C THR A 205 -12.38 -21.98 16.37
N SER A 206 -12.87 -23.21 16.16
CA SER A 206 -14.29 -23.57 16.06
C SER A 206 -15.02 -23.66 17.41
N ALA A 207 -14.47 -23.11 18.50
CA ALA A 207 -15.27 -22.88 19.70
C ALA A 207 -16.30 -21.76 19.41
N PRO A 208 -17.61 -22.03 19.52
CA PRO A 208 -18.64 -21.05 19.18
C PRO A 208 -18.51 -19.83 20.10
N ARG A 209 -18.55 -18.63 19.50
CA ARG A 209 -18.78 -17.37 20.21
C ARG A 209 -20.20 -17.34 20.79
#